data_AF-A0A9P8EE42-F1
#
_entry.id   AF-A0A9P8EE42-F1
#
_cell.length_a   1.000
_cell.length_b   1.000
_cell.length_c   1.000
_cell.angle_alpha   90.00
_cell.angle_beta   90.00
_cell.angle_gamma   90.00
#
_symmetry.space_group_name_H-M   'P 1'
#
loop_
_entity.id
_entity.type
_entity.pdbx_description
1 polymer ?
#
loop_
_entity_poly.entity_id
_entity_poly.type
_entity_poly.pdbx_seq_one_letter_code
_entity_poly.pdbx_strand_id
1 'polypeptide(L)'
;MSHEALPIDRARFAEALESLPLDALHSKVAELRNNMNHLRYSNEQMVPFADEGDQDCKDAMYENLVVISRMNERIDLLRAEVEKRGMRWSEAEVEDRQVSERMVNGDSASTTTTQSQPRSGRLTDDQLRAQLEARLAQDTQDDQEEEGLHL
;
A
#
# COMPACT_ATOMS: atom_id res chain seq x y z
N MET A 1 -3.25 -20.96 -11.45
CA MET A 1 -3.42 -19.59 -10.88
C MET A 1 -4.55 -19.67 -9.88
N SER A 2 -4.29 -19.31 -8.63
CA SER A 2 -5.08 -19.65 -7.44
C SER A 2 -6.41 -18.88 -7.38
N HIS A 3 -7.46 -19.38 -8.04
CA HIS A 3 -8.77 -18.72 -8.15
C HIS A 3 -9.73 -19.00 -6.98
N GLU A 4 -9.25 -19.62 -5.89
CA GLU A 4 -10.12 -20.29 -4.92
C GLU A 4 -9.71 -20.07 -3.46
N ALA A 5 -9.23 -18.86 -3.14
CA ALA A 5 -9.28 -18.39 -1.76
C ALA A 5 -10.72 -17.97 -1.47
N LEU A 6 -11.55 -18.92 -1.02
CA LEU A 6 -12.92 -18.63 -0.59
C LEU A 6 -12.88 -17.49 0.44
N PRO A 7 -13.58 -16.36 0.20
CA PRO A 7 -13.65 -15.30 1.18
C PRO A 7 -14.16 -15.87 2.51
N ILE A 8 -13.50 -15.52 3.63
CA ILE A 8 -13.98 -15.89 4.97
C ILE A 8 -15.43 -15.44 5.10
N ASP A 9 -16.28 -16.37 5.55
CA ASP A 9 -17.70 -16.11 5.80
C ASP A 9 -17.90 -14.96 6.79
N ARG A 10 -18.96 -14.18 6.60
CA ARG A 10 -19.24 -12.98 7.42
C ARG A 10 -19.42 -13.31 8.89
N ALA A 11 -20.10 -14.43 9.21
CA ALA A 11 -20.33 -14.81 10.60
C ALA A 11 -19.02 -15.18 11.29
N ARG A 12 -18.15 -15.94 10.60
CA ARG A 12 -16.81 -16.25 11.12
C ARG A 12 -15.94 -15.01 11.29
N PHE A 13 -16.04 -14.05 10.37
CA PHE A 13 -15.32 -12.79 10.52
C PHE A 13 -15.77 -12.05 11.77
N ALA A 14 -17.07 -11.92 12.00
CA ALA A 14 -17.64 -11.25 13.17
C ALA A 14 -17.24 -11.93 14.50
N GLU A 15 -17.31 -13.27 14.57
CA GLU A 15 -16.88 -14.03 15.74
C GLU A 15 -15.40 -13.78 16.08
N ALA A 16 -14.53 -13.71 15.08
CA ALA A 16 -13.11 -13.46 15.31
C ALA A 16 -12.84 -12.07 15.90
N LEU A 17 -13.67 -11.06 15.59
CA LEU A 17 -13.49 -9.70 16.08
C LEU A 17 -13.58 -9.59 17.60
N GLU A 18 -14.41 -10.42 18.25
CA GLU A 18 -14.65 -10.37 19.70
C GLU A 18 -13.36 -10.58 20.51
N SER A 19 -12.41 -11.35 19.96
CA SER A 19 -11.14 -11.68 20.60
C SER A 19 -10.02 -10.65 20.36
N LEU A 20 -10.20 -9.74 19.41
CA LEU A 20 -9.15 -8.80 18.99
C LEU A 20 -9.07 -7.58 19.92
N PRO A 21 -7.87 -7.04 20.23
CA PRO A 21 -7.74 -5.76 20.93
C PRO A 21 -8.23 -4.61 20.03
N LEU A 22 -8.60 -3.48 20.67
CA LEU A 22 -9.17 -2.32 19.97
C LEU A 22 -8.23 -1.76 18.89
N ASP A 23 -6.92 -1.70 19.17
CA ASP A 23 -5.93 -1.23 18.20
C ASP A 23 -5.92 -2.11 16.95
N ALA A 24 -6.02 -3.43 17.10
CA ALA A 24 -6.10 -4.35 15.96
C ALA A 24 -7.37 -4.14 15.12
N LEU A 25 -8.50 -3.77 15.75
CA LEU A 25 -9.71 -3.41 15.02
C LEU A 25 -9.47 -2.16 14.16
N HIS A 26 -8.85 -1.11 14.72
CA HIS A 26 -8.54 0.11 13.97
C HIS A 26 -7.54 -0.15 12.84
N SER A 27 -6.45 -0.88 13.09
CA SER A 27 -5.50 -1.26 12.05
C SER A 27 -6.20 -2.03 10.93
N LYS A 28 -7.17 -2.90 11.25
CA LYS A 28 -7.91 -3.65 10.23
C LYS A 28 -8.82 -2.75 9.38
N VAL A 29 -9.48 -1.76 9.98
CA VAL A 29 -10.28 -0.78 9.21
C VAL A 29 -9.39 -0.02 8.24
N ALA A 30 -8.23 0.40 8.71
CA ALA A 30 -7.29 1.19 7.92
C ALA A 30 -6.72 0.38 6.73
N GLU A 31 -6.41 -0.91 6.95
CA GLU A 31 -6.05 -1.85 5.89
C GLU A 31 -7.17 -1.99 4.85
N LEU A 32 -8.42 -2.20 5.28
CA LEU A 32 -9.56 -2.35 4.38
C LEU A 32 -9.79 -1.09 3.54
N ARG A 33 -9.70 0.10 4.14
CA ARG A 33 -9.79 1.37 3.43
C ARG A 33 -8.69 1.54 2.39
N ASN A 34 -7.45 1.20 2.74
CA ASN A 34 -6.35 1.27 1.79
C ASN A 34 -6.60 0.34 0.58
N ASN A 35 -7.04 -0.89 0.83
CA ASN A 35 -7.37 -1.83 -0.23
C ASN A 35 -8.51 -1.31 -1.12
N MET A 36 -9.57 -0.73 -0.53
CA MET A 36 -10.65 -0.10 -1.29
C MET A 36 -10.17 1.07 -2.13
N ASN A 37 -9.29 1.91 -1.60
CA ASN A 37 -8.72 3.06 -2.33
C ASN A 37 -7.91 2.59 -3.54
N HIS A 38 -7.09 1.54 -3.37
CA HIS A 38 -6.38 0.94 -4.49
C HIS A 38 -7.32 0.37 -5.56
N LEU A 39 -8.40 -0.31 -5.16
CA LEU A 39 -9.40 -0.84 -6.11
C LEU A 39 -10.15 0.28 -6.85
N ARG A 40 -10.50 1.37 -6.17
CA ARG A 40 -11.14 2.54 -6.79
C ARG A 40 -10.21 3.19 -7.80
N TYR A 41 -8.96 3.42 -7.43
CA TYR A 41 -7.95 3.94 -8.34
C TYR A 41 -7.74 3.01 -9.54
N SER A 42 -7.62 1.69 -9.32
CA SER A 42 -7.52 0.71 -10.40
C SER A 42 -8.73 0.77 -11.34
N ASN A 43 -9.94 0.94 -10.82
CA ASN A 43 -11.13 1.10 -11.64
C ASN A 43 -11.11 2.38 -12.46
N GLU A 44 -10.71 3.51 -11.87
CA GLU A 44 -10.54 4.79 -12.59
C GLU A 44 -9.58 4.66 -13.77
N GLN A 45 -8.48 3.91 -13.58
CA GLN A 45 -7.51 3.65 -14.65
C GLN A 45 -8.04 2.73 -15.76
N MET A 46 -9.03 1.88 -15.48
CA MET A 46 -9.63 0.95 -16.44
C MET A 46 -10.78 1.57 -17.27
N VAL A 47 -11.38 2.66 -16.78
CA VAL A 47 -12.47 3.39 -17.46
C VAL A 47 -12.20 3.65 -18.96
N PRO A 48 -11.05 4.21 -19.40
CA PRO A 48 -10.86 4.52 -20.81
C PRO A 48 -10.95 3.28 -21.72
N PHE A 49 -10.40 2.15 -21.27
CA PHE A 49 -10.44 0.89 -22.03
C PHE A 49 -11.85 0.30 -22.05
N ALA A 50 -12.55 0.36 -20.91
CA ALA A 50 -13.94 -0.06 -20.83
C ALA A 50 -14.85 0.78 -21.77
N ASP A 51 -14.63 2.10 -21.84
CA ASP A 51 -15.37 3.00 -22.72
C ASP A 51 -15.08 2.72 -24.21
N GLU A 52 -13.85 2.31 -24.54
CA GLU A 52 -13.45 1.83 -25.88
C GLU A 52 -14.08 0.47 -26.25
N GLY A 53 -14.73 -0.20 -25.29
CA GLY A 53 -15.47 -1.44 -25.51
C GLY A 53 -14.78 -2.69 -24.99
N ASP A 54 -13.64 -2.59 -24.30
CA ASP A 54 -12.96 -3.72 -23.68
C ASP A 54 -13.87 -4.37 -22.60
N GLN A 55 -14.30 -5.59 -22.87
CA GLN A 55 -15.21 -6.32 -21.98
C GLN A 55 -14.50 -6.88 -20.75
N ASP A 56 -13.23 -7.28 -20.88
CA ASP A 56 -12.45 -7.81 -19.75
C ASP A 56 -12.22 -6.69 -18.73
N CYS A 57 -11.95 -5.46 -19.19
CA CYS A 57 -11.86 -4.29 -18.33
C CYS A 57 -13.18 -3.99 -17.62
N LYS A 58 -14.33 -4.11 -18.30
CA LYS A 58 -15.66 -3.94 -17.67
C LYS A 58 -15.91 -4.99 -16.59
N ASP A 59 -15.65 -6.25 -16.91
CA ASP A 59 -15.89 -7.37 -16.01
C ASP A 59 -14.99 -7.26 -14.77
N ALA A 60 -13.70 -6.95 -14.95
CA ALA A 60 -12.77 -6.67 -13.85
C ALA A 60 -13.23 -5.52 -12.96
N MET A 61 -13.73 -4.42 -13.55
CA MET A 61 -14.29 -3.30 -12.77
C MET A 61 -15.50 -3.73 -11.94
N TYR A 62 -16.41 -4.53 -12.50
CA TYR A 62 -17.57 -5.07 -11.77
C TYR A 62 -17.15 -5.98 -10.62
N GLU A 63 -16.19 -6.87 -10.85
CA GLU A 63 -15.65 -7.74 -9.80
C GLU A 63 -15.02 -6.92 -8.67
N ASN A 64 -14.25 -5.88 -9.00
CA ASN A 64 -13.67 -4.96 -8.02
C ASN A 64 -14.76 -4.25 -7.20
N LEU A 65 -15.85 -3.82 -7.81
CA LEU A 65 -16.99 -3.21 -7.09
C LEU A 65 -17.63 -4.20 -6.11
N VAL A 66 -17.76 -5.47 -6.46
CA VAL A 66 -18.25 -6.52 -5.55
C VAL A 66 -17.30 -6.70 -4.37
N VAL A 67 -15.99 -6.67 -4.60
CA VAL A 67 -14.97 -6.72 -3.52
C VAL A 67 -15.08 -5.50 -2.61
N ILE A 68 -15.20 -4.30 -3.17
CA ILE A 68 -15.39 -3.05 -2.40
C ILE A 68 -16.66 -3.14 -1.53
N SER A 69 -17.76 -3.66 -2.07
CA SER A 69 -18.99 -3.86 -1.30
C SER A 69 -18.77 -4.79 -0.09
N ARG A 70 -18.05 -5.90 -0.28
CA ARG A 70 -17.73 -6.83 0.81
C ARG A 70 -16.79 -6.22 1.85
N MET A 71 -15.87 -5.36 1.43
CA MET A 71 -14.99 -4.63 2.36
C MET A 71 -15.76 -3.62 3.20
N ASN A 72 -16.73 -2.90 2.62
CA ASN A 72 -17.63 -2.01 3.38
C ASN A 72 -18.39 -2.77 4.47
N GLU A 73 -18.97 -3.93 4.13
CA GLU A 73 -19.70 -4.75 5.11
C GLU A 73 -18.81 -5.23 6.27
N ARG A 74 -17.53 -5.50 5.98
CA ARG A 74 -16.54 -5.83 7.03
C ARG A 74 -16.22 -4.62 7.91
N ILE A 75 -16.15 -3.42 7.34
CA ILE A 75 -16.00 -2.17 8.10
C ILE A 75 -17.22 -1.95 9.00
N ASP A 76 -18.43 -2.26 8.53
CA ASP A 76 -19.65 -2.15 9.36
C ASP A 76 -19.62 -3.14 10.54
N LEU A 77 -19.14 -4.36 10.35
CA LEU A 77 -18.94 -5.32 11.44
C LEU A 77 -17.89 -4.84 12.45
N LEU A 78 -16.79 -4.24 11.98
CA LEU A 78 -15.77 -3.64 12.84
C LEU A 78 -16.36 -2.47 13.65
N ARG A 79 -17.18 -1.62 13.03
CA ARG A 79 -17.88 -0.53 13.72
C ARG A 79 -18.80 -1.06 14.81
N ALA A 80 -19.63 -2.05 14.48
CA ALA A 80 -20.54 -2.67 15.43
C ALA A 80 -19.80 -3.27 16.64
N GLU A 81 -18.64 -3.90 16.42
CA GLU A 81 -17.83 -4.44 17.51
C GLU A 81 -17.23 -3.35 18.40
N VAL A 82 -16.75 -2.24 17.82
CA VAL A 82 -16.24 -1.08 18.60
C VAL A 82 -17.35 -0.48 19.47
N GLU A 83 -18.54 -0.30 18.90
CA GLU A 83 -19.70 0.24 19.60
C GLU A 83 -20.23 -0.72 20.68
N LYS A 84 -20.23 -2.03 20.41
CA LYS A 84 -20.57 -3.07 21.39
C LYS A 84 -19.67 -3.02 22.63
N ARG A 85 -18.42 -2.60 22.50
CA ARG A 85 -17.48 -2.39 23.60
C ARG A 85 -17.67 -1.06 24.35
N GLY A 86 -18.69 -0.27 23.99
CA GLY A 86 -18.99 1.03 24.58
C GLY A 86 -18.07 2.16 24.13
N MET A 87 -17.24 1.92 23.10
CA MET A 87 -16.35 2.93 22.54
C MET A 87 -17.05 3.65 21.39
N ARG A 88 -16.80 4.95 21.24
CA ARG A 88 -17.32 5.71 20.11
C ARG A 88 -16.54 5.36 18.84
N TRP A 89 -17.25 5.06 17.75
CA TRP A 89 -16.62 5.01 16.44
C TRP A 89 -16.23 6.40 15.96
N SER A 90 -14.93 6.65 15.79
CA SER A 90 -14.40 7.90 15.23
C SER A 90 -13.61 7.62 13.95
N GLU A 91 -14.21 7.98 12.82
CA GLU A 91 -13.65 7.79 11.48
C GLU A 91 -12.27 8.46 11.29
N ALA A 92 -12.08 9.62 11.93
CA ALA A 92 -10.86 10.42 11.89
C ALA A 92 -9.67 9.82 12.67
N GLU A 93 -9.92 9.12 13.78
CA GLU A 93 -8.83 8.50 14.57
C GLU A 93 -8.22 7.27 13.88
N VAL A 94 -8.96 6.65 12.96
CA VAL A 94 -8.49 5.50 12.19
C VAL A 94 -7.47 5.93 11.13
N GLU A 95 -7.61 7.14 10.59
CA GLU A 95 -6.67 7.71 9.61
C GLU A 95 -5.40 8.23 10.29
N ASP A 96 -5.52 8.90 11.44
CA ASP A 96 -4.37 9.47 12.17
C ASP A 96 -3.42 8.41 12.76
N ARG A 97 -3.97 7.28 13.23
CA ARG A 97 -3.15 6.14 13.71
C ARG A 97 -2.28 5.51 12.61
N GLN A 98 -2.73 5.50 11.36
CA GLN A 98 -1.90 5.03 10.23
C GLN A 98 -0.65 5.88 10.03
N VAL A 99 -0.76 7.21 10.20
CA VAL A 99 0.38 8.12 10.04
C VAL A 99 1.40 7.86 11.16
N SER A 100 0.93 7.60 12.38
CA SER A 100 1.80 7.31 13.53
C SER A 100 2.52 5.96 13.41
N GLU A 101 1.83 4.89 12.97
CA GLU A 101 2.44 3.56 12.79
C GLU A 101 3.34 3.47 11.55
N ARG A 102 3.04 4.22 10.48
CA ARG A 102 3.87 4.28 9.26
C ARG A 102 5.22 4.97 9.49
N MET A 103 5.42 5.62 10.64
CA MET A 103 6.72 6.17 11.03
C MET A 103 7.68 5.11 11.63
N VAL A 104 7.23 3.88 11.92
CA VAL A 104 8.02 2.88 12.67
C VAL A 104 8.52 1.68 11.86
N ASN A 105 8.03 1.39 10.66
CA ASN A 105 8.52 0.22 9.89
C ASN A 105 9.50 0.61 8.77
N GLY A 106 10.77 0.76 9.15
CA GLY A 106 11.90 0.58 8.26
C GLY A 106 12.50 -0.80 8.47
N ASP A 107 12.12 -1.78 7.66
CA ASP A 107 12.99 -2.90 7.28
C ASP A 107 12.42 -3.61 6.05
N SER A 108 13.11 -3.52 4.93
CA SER A 108 13.02 -4.50 3.86
C SER A 108 14.45 -4.87 3.50
N ALA A 109 14.94 -5.85 4.24
CA ALA A 109 16.14 -6.59 3.93
C ALA A 109 16.04 -7.18 2.51
N SER A 110 16.86 -6.65 1.60
CA SER A 110 17.33 -7.39 0.43
C SER A 110 18.83 -7.57 0.57
N THR A 111 19.24 -8.78 0.93
CA THR A 111 20.63 -9.21 1.05
C THR A 111 21.29 -9.28 -0.32
N THR A 112 22.39 -8.54 -0.54
CA THR A 112 23.59 -8.97 -1.30
C THR A 112 24.74 -7.96 -1.06
N THR A 113 25.70 -8.36 -0.21
CA THR A 113 27.17 -8.24 -0.35
C THR A 113 27.85 -6.86 -0.59
N THR A 114 28.52 -6.41 0.49
CA THR A 114 29.82 -5.70 0.58
C THR A 114 29.91 -4.17 0.42
N GLN A 115 30.54 -3.60 1.47
CA GLN A 115 31.20 -2.29 1.63
C GLN A 115 30.42 -1.08 2.21
N SER A 116 30.80 -0.77 3.46
CA SER A 116 30.96 0.55 4.10
C SER A 116 29.80 1.57 4.02
N GLN A 117 29.14 1.70 5.16
CA GLN A 117 28.23 2.78 5.58
C GLN A 117 28.87 4.19 5.50
N PRO A 118 28.07 5.27 5.37
CA PRO A 118 27.30 5.76 6.52
C PRO A 118 25.81 6.09 6.26
N ARG A 119 25.00 5.61 7.20
CA ARG A 119 23.78 6.25 7.75
C ARG A 119 22.79 6.81 6.71
N SER A 120 21.92 5.94 6.21
CA SER A 120 20.68 6.33 5.53
C SER A 120 19.71 6.95 6.52
N GLY A 121 19.85 8.26 6.75
CA GLY A 121 18.80 9.11 7.30
C GLY A 121 17.89 9.56 6.16
N ARG A 122 16.59 9.68 6.44
CA ARG A 122 15.56 10.15 5.49
C ARG A 122 16.04 11.43 4.78
N LEU A 123 16.46 11.30 3.52
CA LEU A 123 16.80 12.44 2.68
C LEU A 123 15.49 13.13 2.30
N THR A 124 15.42 14.45 2.48
CA THR A 124 14.35 15.25 1.88
C THR A 124 14.56 15.29 0.35
N ASP A 125 13.51 15.57 -0.42
CA ASP A 125 13.58 15.57 -1.91
C ASP A 125 14.74 16.41 -2.46
N ASP A 126 15.07 17.54 -1.82
CA ASP A 126 16.22 18.38 -2.20
C ASP A 126 17.57 17.67 -2.01
N GLN A 127 17.72 16.89 -0.93
CA GLN A 127 18.94 16.13 -0.67
C GLN A 127 19.07 14.92 -1.60
N LEU A 128 17.94 14.29 -1.95
CA LEU A 128 17.91 13.20 -2.92
C LEU A 128 18.29 13.70 -4.32
N ARG A 129 17.78 14.87 -4.72
CA ARG A 129 18.12 15.51 -5.99
C ARG A 129 19.60 15.85 -6.09
N ALA A 130 20.15 16.49 -5.05
CA ALA A 130 21.56 16.83 -4.99
C ALA A 130 22.46 15.58 -5.06
N GLN A 131 22.04 14.47 -4.43
CA GLN A 131 22.78 13.22 -4.46
C GLN A 131 22.72 12.54 -5.84
N LEU A 132 21.56 12.59 -6.53
CA LEU A 132 21.42 12.08 -7.90
C LEU A 132 22.28 12.88 -8.89
N GLU A 133 22.30 14.21 -8.77
CA GLU A 133 23.14 15.08 -9.61
C GLU A 133 24.64 14.84 -9.38
N ALA A 134 25.07 14.69 -8.12
CA ALA A 134 26.46 14.38 -7.79
C ALA A 134 26.90 13.02 -8.36
N ARG A 135 26.00 12.03 -8.38
CA ARG A 135 26.28 10.70 -8.93
C ARG A 135 26.37 10.71 -10.46
N LEU A 136 25.47 11.42 -11.13
CA LEU A 136 25.55 11.61 -12.59
C LEU A 136 26.83 12.35 -12.99
N ALA A 137 27.26 13.35 -12.20
CA ALA A 137 28.49 14.06 -12.45
C ALA A 137 29.73 13.16 -12.33
N GLN A 138 29.73 12.20 -11.41
CA GLN A 138 30.80 11.19 -11.28
C GLN A 138 30.82 10.23 -12.47
N ASP A 139 29.66 9.73 -12.92
CA ASP A 139 29.60 8.83 -14.08
C ASP A 139 30.05 9.52 -15.39
N THR A 140 29.86 10.85 -15.53
CA THR A 140 30.36 11.61 -16.70
C THR A 140 31.86 11.92 -16.68
N GLN A 141 32.56 11.66 -15.57
CA GLN A 141 34.01 11.82 -15.49
C GLN A 141 34.77 10.57 -15.94
N ASP A 142 34.16 9.39 -15.86
CA ASP A 142 34.80 8.13 -16.26
C ASP A 142 34.81 7.90 -17.78
N ASP A 143 33.96 8.61 -18.55
CA ASP A 143 33.87 8.50 -20.02
C ASP A 143 34.88 9.39 -20.79
N GLN A 144 35.76 10.15 -20.11
CA GLN A 144 36.72 11.05 -20.77
C GLN A 144 38.18 10.54 -20.77
N GLU A 145 38.48 9.34 -20.29
CA GLU A 145 39.87 8.83 -20.24
C GLU A 145 40.22 7.69 -21.24
N GLU A 146 39.30 7.26 -22.12
CA GLU A 146 39.60 6.20 -23.12
C GLU A 146 39.57 6.64 -24.61
N GLU A 147 39.86 7.92 -24.91
CA GLU A 147 40.33 8.30 -26.27
C GLU A 147 41.86 8.09 -26.39
N GLY A 148 42.30 6.84 -26.32
CA GLY A 148 43.68 6.41 -26.55
C GLY A 148 43.80 5.58 -27.85
N LEU A 149 44.30 6.21 -28.91
CA LEU A 149 44.59 5.60 -30.22
C LEU A 149 45.46 4.33 -30.10
N HIS A 150 44.95 3.20 -30.59
CA HIS A 150 45.79 2.06 -30.97
C HIS A 150 45.84 1.95 -32.50
N LEU A 151 46.99 2.39 -33.06
CA LEU A 151 47.39 2.17 -34.44
C LEU A 151 48.08 0.81 -34.59
#